data_AF-A0A8T5KSM4-F1
#
_entry.id   AF-A0A8T5KSM4-F1
#
_cell.length_a   1.000
_cell.length_b   1.000
_cell.length_c   1.000
_cell.angle_alpha   90.00
_cell.angle_beta   90.00
_cell.angle_gamma   90.00
#
_symmetry.space_group_name_H-M   'P 1'
#
loop_
_entity.id
_entity.type
_entity.pdbx_description
1 polymer ?
#
loop_
_entity_poly.entity_id
_entity_poly.type
_entity_poly.pdbx_seq_one_letter_code
_entity_poly.pdbx_strand_id
1 'polypeptide(L)'
;MFEWAPRHKDFNREVFEQAMKQNPALLRNKATPEAKKIHSWNSQAGCYYHKTISFVRLETSRKGVLYAEMNPEHHIEDLVTRHFMRRFPTYIILIGSPRGTFVAMKNKYHGRTDLPLKQFLAQLETDLPDDKILSELQFDKKWWEVYYDSQEIRERENKRLFLQFMPKKYHYLTEYEKSVWNKKQKRLDSF
;
A
#
# COMPACT_ATOMS: atom_id res chain seq x y z
N MET A 1 -8.64 19.50 7.08
CA MET A 1 -8.50 18.87 8.42
C MET A 1 -8.72 17.37 8.36
N PHE A 2 -9.75 16.87 7.67
CA PHE A 2 -10.10 15.44 7.64
C PHE A 2 -10.08 14.83 6.23
N GLU A 3 -8.96 14.94 5.52
CA GLU A 3 -8.82 14.44 4.13
C GLU A 3 -9.01 12.92 4.04
N TRP A 4 -8.63 12.18 5.08
CA TRP A 4 -8.64 10.71 5.08
C TRP A 4 -9.97 10.12 5.54
N ALA A 5 -10.77 10.88 6.30
CA ALA A 5 -12.03 10.36 6.86
C ALA A 5 -12.97 9.77 5.79
N PRO A 6 -13.19 10.40 4.62
CA PRO A 6 -14.04 9.82 3.56
C PRO A 6 -13.55 8.49 2.99
N ARG A 7 -12.27 8.13 3.21
CA ARG A 7 -11.68 6.88 2.71
C ARG A 7 -11.92 5.71 3.65
N HIS A 8 -12.28 5.98 4.90
CA HIS A 8 -12.54 4.95 5.89
C HIS A 8 -13.68 4.04 5.44
N LYS A 9 -13.60 2.74 5.74
CA LYS A 9 -14.59 1.74 5.30
C LYS A 9 -15.99 2.01 5.84
N ASP A 10 -16.07 2.40 7.12
CA ASP A 10 -17.31 2.65 7.84
C ASP A 10 -17.70 4.14 7.80
N PHE A 11 -17.19 4.89 6.81
CA PHE A 11 -17.47 6.31 6.70
C PHE A 11 -18.97 6.55 6.52
N ASN A 12 -19.54 7.41 7.38
CA ASN A 12 -20.92 7.88 7.24
C ASN A 12 -20.90 9.38 6.95
N ARG A 13 -21.48 9.74 5.81
CA ARG A 13 -21.53 11.11 5.30
C ARG A 13 -22.35 12.04 6.17
N GLU A 14 -23.49 11.60 6.68
CA GLU A 14 -24.37 12.43 7.52
C GLU A 14 -23.69 12.81 8.83
N VAL A 15 -23.05 11.84 9.48
CA VAL A 15 -22.26 12.09 10.71
C VAL A 15 -21.13 13.08 10.43
N PHE A 16 -20.47 12.94 9.28
CA PHE A 16 -19.42 13.85 8.87
C PHE A 16 -19.94 15.28 8.68
N GLU A 17 -21.03 15.45 7.94
CA GLU A 17 -21.65 16.75 7.70
C GLU A 17 -22.18 17.39 8.99
N GLN A 18 -22.78 16.61 9.88
CA GLN A 18 -23.26 17.08 11.19
C GLN A 18 -22.11 17.63 12.04
N ALA A 19 -21.00 16.90 12.16
CA ALA A 19 -19.85 17.37 12.93
C ALA A 19 -19.18 18.60 12.30
N MET A 20 -19.16 18.68 10.96
CA MET A 20 -18.60 19.83 10.26
C MET A 20 -19.45 21.11 10.44
N LYS A 21 -20.74 20.98 10.78
CA LYS A 21 -21.62 22.11 11.18
C LYS A 21 -21.42 22.55 12.63
N GLN A 22 -20.81 21.74 13.48
CA GLN A 22 -20.55 22.09 14.88
C GLN A 22 -19.46 23.18 14.98
N ASN A 23 -19.36 23.81 16.15
CA ASN A 23 -18.32 24.81 16.41
C ASN A 23 -16.91 24.20 16.17
N PRO A 24 -16.04 24.84 15.36
CA PRO A 24 -14.69 24.35 15.08
C PRO A 24 -13.84 24.05 16.32
N ALA A 25 -14.05 24.75 17.43
CA ALA A 25 -13.36 24.48 18.69
C ALA A 25 -13.73 23.11 19.27
N LEU A 26 -15.01 22.75 19.22
CA LEU A 26 -15.53 21.45 19.68
C LEU A 26 -15.06 20.28 18.78
N LEU A 27 -14.91 20.55 17.49
CA LEU A 27 -14.38 19.58 16.55
C LEU A 27 -12.89 19.33 16.79
N ARG A 28 -12.11 20.37 17.10
CA ARG A 28 -10.67 20.26 17.38
C ARG A 28 -10.37 19.55 18.69
N ASN A 29 -11.11 19.84 19.76
CA ASN A 29 -10.89 19.24 21.08
C ASN A 29 -11.53 17.85 21.26
N LYS A 30 -12.21 17.32 20.23
CA LYS A 30 -12.91 16.02 20.25
C LYS A 30 -13.95 15.94 21.38
N ALA A 31 -14.62 17.05 21.69
CA ALA A 31 -15.60 17.10 22.79
C ALA A 31 -16.85 16.27 22.50
N THR A 32 -17.32 16.26 21.25
CA THR A 32 -18.54 15.53 20.85
C THR A 32 -18.23 14.11 20.35
N PRO A 33 -19.19 13.17 20.47
CA PRO A 33 -19.03 11.83 19.91
C PRO A 33 -18.76 11.83 18.40
N GLU A 34 -19.40 12.73 17.65
CA GLU A 34 -19.22 12.83 16.20
C GLU A 34 -17.80 13.32 15.86
N ALA A 35 -17.29 14.32 16.61
CA ALA A 35 -15.92 14.79 16.47
C ALA A 35 -14.92 13.66 16.73
N LYS A 36 -15.08 12.90 17.83
CA LYS A 36 -14.23 11.73 18.13
C LYS A 36 -14.23 10.72 16.99
N LYS A 37 -15.41 10.44 16.42
CA LYS A 37 -15.58 9.47 15.34
C LYS A 37 -14.84 9.89 14.07
N ILE A 38 -14.95 11.15 13.65
CA ILE A 38 -14.27 11.66 12.45
C ILE A 38 -12.77 11.69 12.63
N HIS A 39 -12.28 12.11 13.79
CA HIS A 39 -10.84 12.04 14.11
C HIS A 39 -10.32 10.60 14.05
N SER A 40 -11.11 9.65 14.57
CA SER A 40 -10.80 8.23 14.51
C SER A 40 -10.73 7.72 13.08
N TRP A 41 -11.76 7.96 12.26
CA TRP A 41 -11.77 7.58 10.84
C TRP A 41 -10.59 8.17 10.08
N ASN A 42 -10.32 9.47 10.27
CA ASN A 42 -9.22 10.15 9.62
C ASN A 42 -7.86 9.56 10.01
N SER A 43 -7.64 9.33 11.30
CA SER A 43 -6.39 8.75 11.79
C SER A 43 -6.20 7.32 11.29
N GLN A 44 -7.24 6.47 11.36
CA GLN A 44 -7.17 5.09 10.90
C GLN A 44 -6.88 5.00 9.40
N ALA A 45 -7.65 5.74 8.57
CA ALA A 45 -7.47 5.73 7.12
C ALA A 45 -6.10 6.32 6.71
N GLY A 46 -5.65 7.40 7.34
CA GLY A 46 -4.34 8.00 7.08
C GLY A 46 -3.18 7.09 7.47
N CYS A 47 -3.22 6.53 8.68
CA CYS A 47 -2.21 5.57 9.14
C CYS A 47 -2.18 4.32 8.24
N TYR A 48 -3.34 3.81 7.84
CA TYR A 48 -3.43 2.67 6.93
C TYR A 48 -2.83 2.98 5.55
N TYR A 49 -3.11 4.17 5.00
CA TYR A 49 -2.49 4.62 3.76
C TYR A 49 -0.96 4.66 3.86
N HIS A 50 -0.41 5.31 4.89
CA HIS A 50 1.05 5.42 5.05
C HIS A 50 1.73 4.07 5.24
N LYS A 51 1.09 3.14 5.96
CA LYS A 51 1.55 1.75 6.04
C LYS A 51 1.48 1.08 4.67
N THR A 52 0.37 1.23 3.95
CA THR A 52 0.15 0.57 2.66
C THR A 52 1.21 0.99 1.63
N ILE A 53 1.50 2.28 1.46
CA ILE A 53 2.56 2.72 0.54
C ILE A 53 3.96 2.22 0.95
N SER A 54 4.17 1.92 2.23
CA SER A 54 5.44 1.37 2.73
C SER A 54 5.56 -0.14 2.50
N PHE A 55 4.45 -0.86 2.38
CA PHE A 55 4.41 -2.32 2.25
C PHE A 55 4.08 -2.82 0.84
N VAL A 56 3.40 -2.03 0.01
CA VAL A 56 3.15 -2.39 -1.39
C VAL A 56 4.49 -2.59 -2.10
N ARG A 57 4.65 -3.75 -2.76
CA ARG A 57 5.83 -4.11 -3.54
C ARG A 57 5.45 -4.06 -5.01
N LEU A 58 6.10 -3.16 -5.76
CA LEU A 58 5.95 -3.09 -7.20
C LEU A 58 6.80 -4.18 -7.85
N GLU A 59 6.18 -4.91 -8.76
CA GLU A 59 6.84 -5.78 -9.73
C GLU A 59 6.98 -5.03 -11.07
N THR A 60 7.93 -5.47 -11.88
CA THR A 60 8.22 -4.88 -13.20
C THR A 60 7.84 -5.87 -14.29
N SER A 61 7.05 -5.41 -15.26
CA SER A 61 6.89 -6.09 -16.54
C SER A 61 8.07 -5.81 -17.47
N ARG A 62 8.37 -6.75 -18.37
CA ARG A 62 9.32 -6.56 -19.48
C ARG A 62 8.95 -5.41 -20.41
N LYS A 63 7.69 -4.93 -20.36
CA LYS A 63 7.14 -3.90 -21.24
C LYS A 63 7.00 -2.51 -20.60
N GLY A 64 7.78 -2.23 -19.55
CA GLY A 64 7.82 -0.88 -18.97
C GLY A 64 6.70 -0.58 -17.96
N VAL A 65 5.99 -1.60 -17.47
CA VAL A 65 4.87 -1.46 -16.53
C VAL A 65 5.29 -1.81 -15.12
N LEU A 66 5.05 -0.91 -14.17
CA LEU A 66 5.15 -1.18 -12.74
C LEU A 66 3.77 -1.61 -12.22
N TYR A 67 3.67 -2.77 -11.59
CA TYR A 67 2.39 -3.25 -11.09
C TYR A 67 2.48 -3.86 -9.69
N ALA A 68 1.37 -3.82 -8.95
CA ALA A 68 1.24 -4.51 -7.66
C ALA A 68 -0.20 -4.87 -7.37
N GLU A 69 -0.42 -5.94 -6.63
CA GLU A 69 -1.72 -6.26 -6.04
C GLU A 69 -1.76 -5.84 -4.56
N MET A 70 -2.90 -5.34 -4.13
CA MET A 70 -3.18 -5.11 -2.72
C MET A 70 -4.65 -5.39 -2.40
N ASN A 71 -4.91 -5.73 -1.13
CA ASN A 71 -6.27 -5.91 -0.63
C ASN A 71 -6.54 -4.87 0.49
N PRO A 72 -6.90 -3.63 0.12
CA PRO A 72 -7.03 -2.56 1.09
C PRO A 72 -8.40 -2.57 1.76
N GLU A 73 -8.39 -2.41 3.07
CA GLU A 73 -9.59 -2.33 3.89
C GLU A 73 -10.32 -0.98 3.74
N HIS A 74 -9.57 0.08 3.46
CA HIS A 74 -10.09 1.42 3.19
C HIS A 74 -9.97 1.77 1.71
N HIS A 75 -10.73 2.76 1.25
CA HIS A 75 -10.76 3.21 -0.14
C HIS A 75 -9.60 4.15 -0.46
N ILE A 76 -8.38 3.61 -0.52
CA ILE A 76 -7.12 4.35 -0.65
C ILE A 76 -6.36 4.09 -1.95
N GLU A 77 -6.91 3.28 -2.85
CA GLU A 77 -6.19 2.77 -4.02
C GLU A 77 -5.73 3.87 -4.96
N ASP A 78 -6.62 4.83 -5.26
CA ASP A 78 -6.29 5.98 -6.08
C ASP A 78 -5.15 6.82 -5.45
N LEU A 79 -5.12 6.94 -4.12
CA LEU A 79 -4.07 7.65 -3.41
C LEU A 79 -2.74 6.90 -3.50
N VAL A 80 -2.75 5.58 -3.34
CA VAL A 80 -1.57 4.72 -3.49
C VAL A 80 -1.04 4.78 -4.92
N THR A 81 -1.91 4.67 -5.93
CA THR A 81 -1.52 4.80 -7.34
C THR A 81 -0.93 6.18 -7.62
N ARG A 82 -1.54 7.27 -7.11
CA ARG A 82 -1.01 8.63 -7.25
C ARG A 82 0.33 8.82 -6.53
N HIS A 83 0.56 8.15 -5.41
CA HIS A 83 1.85 8.19 -4.72
C HIS A 83 2.96 7.63 -5.61
N PHE A 84 2.77 6.43 -6.15
CA PHE A 84 3.74 5.81 -7.04
C PHE A 84 3.88 6.57 -8.36
N MET A 85 2.79 7.14 -8.89
CA MET A 85 2.82 7.99 -10.09
C MET A 85 3.76 9.18 -9.93
N ARG A 86 3.69 9.88 -8.78
CA ARG A 86 4.59 11.01 -8.51
C ARG A 86 6.03 10.56 -8.34
N ARG A 87 6.26 9.36 -7.81
CA ARG A 87 7.60 8.80 -7.59
C ARG A 87 8.24 8.29 -8.88
N PHE A 88 7.45 7.72 -9.79
CA PHE A 88 7.88 7.08 -11.03
C PHE A 88 7.11 7.68 -12.23
N PRO A 89 7.30 8.98 -12.54
CA PRO A 89 6.45 9.70 -13.49
C PRO A 89 6.53 9.21 -14.94
N THR A 90 7.62 8.52 -15.29
CA THR A 90 7.89 7.99 -16.64
C THR A 90 7.23 6.63 -16.88
N TYR A 91 6.88 5.89 -15.82
CA TYR A 91 6.39 4.52 -15.93
C TYR A 91 4.86 4.47 -15.98
N ILE A 92 4.33 3.38 -16.55
CA ILE A 92 2.94 3.01 -16.39
C ILE A 92 2.80 2.29 -15.05
N ILE A 93 1.81 2.70 -14.24
CA ILE A 93 1.60 2.13 -12.92
C ILE A 93 0.20 1.54 -12.83
N LEU A 94 0.15 0.27 -12.46
CA LEU A 94 -1.08 -0.49 -12.25
C LEU A 94 -1.16 -0.99 -10.81
N ILE A 95 -2.18 -0.58 -10.08
CA ILE A 95 -2.44 -1.13 -8.74
C ILE A 95 -3.74 -1.93 -8.77
N GLY A 96 -3.62 -3.24 -8.62
CA GLY A 96 -4.73 -4.19 -8.55
C GLY A 96 -5.34 -4.26 -7.16
N SER A 97 -6.67 -4.36 -7.12
CA SER A 97 -7.42 -4.62 -5.90
C SER A 97 -8.66 -5.48 -6.20
N PRO A 98 -9.35 -6.03 -5.18
CA PRO A 98 -10.65 -6.68 -5.39
C PRO A 98 -11.70 -5.75 -6.02
N ARG A 99 -11.50 -4.43 -5.96
CA ARG A 99 -12.41 -3.42 -6.55
C ARG A 99 -12.04 -3.04 -7.99
N GLY A 100 -11.03 -3.67 -8.59
CA GLY A 100 -10.55 -3.37 -9.93
C GLY A 100 -9.11 -2.86 -9.94
N THR A 101 -8.65 -2.43 -11.12
CA THR A 101 -7.28 -1.99 -11.38
C THR A 101 -7.21 -0.48 -11.55
N PHE A 102 -6.32 0.16 -10.78
CA PHE A 102 -6.13 1.60 -10.77
C PHE A 102 -4.92 1.97 -11.63
N VAL A 103 -5.12 2.90 -12.56
CA VAL A 103 -4.17 3.17 -13.66
C VAL A 103 -3.63 4.59 -13.56
N ALA A 104 -2.31 4.71 -13.65
CA ALA A 104 -1.64 5.98 -13.89
C ALA A 104 -0.56 5.83 -14.97
N MET A 105 -0.41 6.85 -15.81
CA MET A 105 0.51 6.84 -16.94
C MET A 105 0.98 8.27 -17.22
N LYS A 106 2.28 8.45 -17.55
CA LYS A 106 2.87 9.76 -17.88
C LYS A 106 2.55 10.84 -16.84
N ASN A 107 2.71 10.50 -15.56
CA ASN A 107 2.41 11.37 -14.41
C ASN A 107 0.94 11.87 -14.35
N LYS A 108 -0.01 11.13 -14.94
CA LYS A 108 -1.44 11.41 -14.86
C LYS A 108 -2.21 10.19 -14.35
N TYR A 109 -3.19 10.43 -13.50
CA TYR A 109 -4.09 9.39 -13.00
C TYR A 109 -5.26 9.23 -13.96
N HIS A 110 -5.48 8.02 -14.47
CA HIS A 110 -6.48 7.71 -15.50
C HIS A 110 -7.77 7.07 -14.94
N GLY A 111 -7.80 6.74 -13.65
CA GLY A 111 -8.99 6.17 -13.00
C GLY A 111 -8.85 4.68 -12.72
N ARG A 112 -9.99 4.00 -12.70
CA ARG A 112 -10.14 2.59 -12.36
C ARG A 112 -10.78 1.84 -13.52
N THR A 113 -10.29 0.64 -13.80
CA THR A 113 -10.92 -0.35 -14.66
C THR A 113 -11.50 -1.47 -13.80
N ASP A 114 -12.61 -2.07 -14.23
CA ASP A 114 -13.22 -3.19 -13.49
C ASP A 114 -12.52 -4.53 -13.77
N LEU A 115 -11.50 -4.53 -14.63
CA LEU A 115 -10.71 -5.71 -14.96
C LEU A 115 -9.73 -6.06 -13.84
N PRO A 116 -9.58 -7.35 -13.50
CA PRO A 116 -8.50 -7.83 -12.64
C PRO A 116 -7.12 -7.46 -13.20
N LEU A 117 -6.16 -7.23 -12.31
CA LEU A 117 -4.82 -6.74 -12.68
C LEU A 117 -4.16 -7.60 -13.76
N LYS A 118 -4.14 -8.93 -13.59
CA LYS A 118 -3.50 -9.84 -14.53
C LYS A 118 -4.11 -9.77 -15.94
N GLN A 119 -5.43 -9.65 -16.02
CA GLN A 119 -6.13 -9.54 -17.30
C GLN A 119 -5.82 -8.20 -17.97
N PHE A 120 -5.89 -7.11 -17.19
CA PHE A 120 -5.61 -5.77 -17.71
C PHE A 120 -4.14 -5.60 -18.13
N LEU A 121 -3.21 -6.15 -17.34
CA LEU A 121 -1.79 -6.18 -17.65
C LEU A 121 -1.53 -6.91 -18.96
N ALA A 122 -2.08 -8.11 -19.15
CA ALA A 122 -1.88 -8.87 -20.40
C ALA A 122 -2.45 -8.14 -21.64
N GLN A 123 -3.60 -7.48 -21.50
CA GLN A 123 -4.15 -6.66 -22.58
C GLN A 123 -3.24 -5.48 -22.91
N LEU A 124 -2.83 -4.72 -21.89
CA LEU A 124 -1.95 -3.56 -22.04
C LEU A 124 -0.60 -3.95 -22.65
N GLU A 125 -0.07 -5.10 -22.24
CA GLU A 125 1.19 -5.64 -22.76
C GLU A 125 1.11 -6.00 -24.24
N THR A 126 -0.06 -6.32 -24.79
CA THR A 126 -0.19 -6.67 -26.22
C THR A 126 0.23 -5.50 -27.12
N ASP A 127 -0.08 -4.28 -26.70
CA ASP A 127 0.15 -3.06 -27.49
C ASP A 127 1.49 -2.37 -27.19
N LEU A 128 2.26 -2.87 -26.21
CA LEU A 128 3.51 -2.26 -25.77
C LEU A 128 4.73 -2.99 -26.36
N PRO A 129 5.77 -2.25 -26.80
CA PRO A 129 7.07 -2.84 -27.12
C PRO A 129 7.79 -3.26 -25.83
N ASP A 130 8.77 -4.15 -25.97
CA ASP A 130 9.65 -4.51 -24.86
C ASP A 130 10.50 -3.30 -24.44
N ASP A 131 10.59 -3.08 -23.12
CA ASP A 131 11.44 -2.06 -22.53
C ASP A 131 12.84 -2.64 -22.35
N LYS A 132 13.85 -2.05 -23.02
CA LYS A 132 15.24 -2.55 -22.98
C LYS A 132 15.82 -2.63 -21.57
N ILE A 133 15.45 -1.70 -20.68
CA ILE A 133 16.00 -1.66 -19.32
C ILE A 133 15.31 -2.70 -18.44
N LEU A 134 13.98 -2.74 -18.47
CA LEU A 134 13.22 -3.69 -17.63
C LEU A 134 13.24 -5.13 -18.15
N SER A 135 13.42 -5.34 -19.45
CA SER A 135 13.61 -6.69 -20.00
C SER A 135 14.90 -7.34 -19.51
N GLU A 136 15.97 -6.55 -19.31
CA GLU A 136 17.23 -6.99 -18.71
C GLU A 136 17.16 -7.08 -17.17
N LEU A 137 16.45 -6.15 -16.52
CA LEU A 137 16.11 -6.20 -15.10
C LEU A 137 15.00 -7.23 -14.84
N GLN A 138 15.33 -8.51 -14.92
CA GLN A 138 14.52 -9.56 -14.30
C GLN A 138 14.66 -9.42 -12.78
N PHE A 139 13.82 -8.59 -12.17
CA PHE A 139 13.79 -8.41 -10.72
C PHE A 139 13.50 -9.75 -10.04
N ASP A 140 14.56 -10.37 -9.50
CA ASP A 140 14.43 -11.57 -8.68
C ASP A 140 14.00 -11.15 -7.27
N LYS A 141 12.97 -11.81 -6.73
CA LYS A 141 12.53 -11.65 -5.34
C LYS A 141 13.69 -11.82 -4.35
N LYS A 142 14.73 -12.60 -4.70
CA LYS A 142 15.95 -12.76 -3.90
C LYS A 142 16.73 -11.46 -3.67
N TRP A 143 16.61 -10.46 -4.53
CA TRP A 143 17.33 -9.19 -4.34
C TRP A 143 16.85 -8.47 -3.08
N TRP A 144 15.57 -8.59 -2.75
CA TRP A 144 15.06 -8.10 -1.48
C TRP A 144 15.68 -8.85 -0.30
N GLU A 145 15.83 -10.18 -0.39
CA GLU A 145 16.51 -10.97 0.65
C GLU A 145 17.93 -10.48 0.89
N VAL A 146 18.72 -10.35 -0.18
CA VAL A 146 20.10 -9.85 -0.08
C VAL A 146 20.15 -8.45 0.51
N TYR A 147 19.25 -7.56 0.07
CA TYR A 147 19.19 -6.20 0.58
C TYR A 147 18.93 -6.17 2.09
N TYR A 148 17.89 -6.86 2.57
CA TYR A 148 17.56 -6.84 3.99
C TYR A 148 18.59 -7.58 4.85
N ASP A 149 19.12 -8.71 4.37
CA ASP A 149 20.19 -9.44 5.06
C ASP A 149 21.44 -8.54 5.21
N SER A 150 21.74 -7.69 4.23
CA SER A 150 22.85 -6.73 4.31
C SER A 150 22.65 -5.61 5.36
N GLN A 151 21.40 -5.31 5.71
CA GLN A 151 21.07 -4.29 6.71
C GLN A 151 20.87 -4.87 8.11
N GLU A 152 20.85 -6.20 8.26
CA GLU A 152 20.63 -6.86 9.54
C GLU A 152 21.87 -6.79 10.44
N ILE A 153 21.76 -6.07 11.56
CA ILE A 153 22.78 -6.03 12.61
C ILE A 153 22.36 -7.01 13.70
N ARG A 154 23.07 -8.14 13.82
CA ARG A 154 22.70 -9.26 14.70
C ARG A 154 22.62 -8.85 16.17
N GLU A 155 23.54 -8.02 16.62
CA GLU A 155 23.64 -7.53 17.99
C GLU A 155 22.48 -6.60 18.38
N ARG A 156 21.76 -6.05 17.39
CA ARG A 156 20.60 -5.17 17.58
C ARG A 156 19.26 -5.88 17.31
N GLU A 157 19.27 -7.19 17.16
CA GLU A 157 18.05 -7.93 16.84
C GLU A 157 17.04 -7.87 18.01
N ASN A 158 15.94 -7.15 17.82
CA ASN A 158 14.82 -7.11 18.76
C ASN A 158 13.53 -7.59 18.07
N LYS A 159 13.31 -8.90 18.12
CA LYS A 159 12.16 -9.56 17.48
C LYS A 159 10.81 -9.07 18.02
N ARG A 160 10.72 -8.81 19.33
CA ARG A 160 9.49 -8.31 19.96
C ARG A 160 9.11 -6.94 19.43
N LEU A 161 10.09 -6.03 19.33
CA LEU A 161 9.87 -4.68 18.80
C LEU A 161 9.52 -4.71 17.31
N PHE A 162 10.22 -5.53 16.52
CA PHE A 162 9.90 -5.73 15.11
C PHE A 162 8.44 -6.19 14.90
N LEU A 163 7.99 -7.17 15.69
CA LEU A 163 6.60 -7.66 15.65
C LEU A 163 5.56 -6.61 16.08
N GLN A 164 5.91 -5.68 16.96
CA GLN A 164 5.02 -4.58 17.31
C GLN A 164 4.86 -3.58 16.17
N PHE A 165 5.93 -3.34 15.40
CA PHE A 165 5.89 -2.43 14.26
C PHE A 165 5.35 -3.07 12.97
N MET A 166 5.37 -4.40 12.86
CA MET A 166 4.85 -5.15 11.71
C MET A 166 3.46 -5.75 12.03
N PRO A 167 2.35 -5.15 11.56
CA PRO A 167 1.02 -5.65 11.89
C PRO A 167 0.78 -7.04 11.28
N LYS A 168 0.08 -7.92 12.01
CA LYS A 168 -0.21 -9.32 11.59
C LYS A 168 -0.80 -9.44 10.18
N LYS A 169 -1.55 -8.43 9.75
CA LYS A 169 -2.16 -8.34 8.41
C LYS A 169 -1.13 -8.24 7.27
N TYR A 170 0.10 -7.79 7.55
CA TYR A 170 1.12 -7.67 6.52
C TYR A 170 2.00 -8.91 6.43
N HIS A 171 2.01 -9.76 7.47
CA HIS A 171 2.83 -10.99 7.59
C HIS A 171 2.69 -11.98 6.42
N TYR A 172 1.58 -11.90 5.68
CA TYR A 172 1.27 -12.80 4.56
C TYR A 172 1.44 -12.17 3.17
N LEU A 173 1.68 -10.85 3.07
CA LEU A 173 1.68 -10.13 1.79
C LEU A 173 2.96 -10.31 0.98
N THR A 174 4.00 -10.88 1.57
CA THR A 174 5.16 -11.30 0.80
C THR A 174 5.62 -12.69 1.24
N GLU A 175 5.89 -13.57 0.27
CA GLU A 175 6.63 -14.82 0.51
C GLU A 175 7.97 -14.55 1.24
N TYR A 176 8.50 -13.34 1.07
CA TYR A 176 9.65 -12.77 1.76
C TYR A 176 9.49 -12.66 3.28
N GLU A 177 8.38 -12.08 3.78
CA GLU A 177 8.13 -12.04 5.22
C GLU A 177 8.00 -13.46 5.79
N LYS A 178 7.45 -14.42 5.04
CA LYS A 178 7.42 -15.84 5.41
C LYS A 178 8.81 -16.51 5.40
N SER A 179 9.68 -16.17 4.45
CA SER A 179 11.07 -16.66 4.34
C SER A 179 11.93 -16.21 5.53
N VAL A 180 11.91 -14.90 5.82
CA VAL A 180 12.59 -14.31 6.99
C VAL A 180 11.96 -14.82 8.29
N TRP A 181 10.63 -14.92 8.36
CA TRP A 181 9.90 -15.50 9.48
C TRP A 181 10.30 -16.94 9.76
N ASN A 182 10.31 -17.81 8.74
CA ASN A 182 10.67 -19.22 8.88
C ASN A 182 12.14 -19.40 9.26
N LYS A 183 13.05 -18.56 8.73
CA LYS A 183 14.47 -18.52 9.15
C LYS A 183 14.60 -18.09 10.62
N LYS A 184 13.75 -17.17 11.11
CA LYS A 184 13.78 -16.65 12.49
C LYS A 184 13.05 -17.55 13.50
N GLN A 185 12.02 -18.30 13.07
CA GLN A 185 11.28 -19.28 13.87
C GLN A 185 12.15 -20.52 14.18
N LYS A 186 12.84 -21.06 13.16
CA LYS A 186 13.79 -22.18 13.32
C LYS A 186 14.94 -21.91 14.30
N ARG A 187 15.26 -20.63 14.57
CA ARG A 187 16.28 -20.23 15.55
C ARG A 187 15.73 -19.98 16.96
N LEU A 188 14.40 -19.92 17.12
CA LEU A 188 13.73 -19.82 18.42
C LEU A 188 13.47 -21.21 18.99
N ASP A 189 13.13 -22.17 18.13
CA ASP A 189 12.89 -23.58 18.52
C ASP A 189 14.19 -24.36 18.79
N SER A 190 15.35 -23.72 18.58
CA SER A 190 16.68 -24.29 18.82
C SER A 190 17.29 -23.86 20.17
N PHE A 191 16.47 -23.32 21.07
CA PHE A 191 16.81 -22.99 22.46
C PHE A 191 15.85 -23.68 23.41
#